data_AF-F2R0U0-F1
#
_entry.id   AF-F2R0U0-F1
#
_cell.length_a   1.000
_cell.length_b   1.000
_cell.length_c   1.000
_cell.angle_alpha   90.00
_cell.angle_beta   90.00
_cell.angle_gamma   90.00
#
_symmetry.space_group_name_H-M   'P 1'
#
loop_
_entity.id
_entity.type
_entity.pdbx_description
1 polymer ?
#
loop_
_entity_poly.entity_id
_entity_poly.type
_entity_poly.pdbx_seq_one_letter_code
_entity_poly.pdbx_strand_id
1 'polypeptide(L)' 'MPDRPRETPSLEALNDAIRCLYARAGEQRRPLTADEQRIYQVLVAAWTEAVQDDQELAA' A
#
# COMPACT_ATOMS: atom_id res chain seq x y z
N MET A 1 13.85 -19.46 -16.74
CA MET A 1 13.65 -18.21 -15.98
C MET A 1 12.75 -18.57 -14.82
N PRO A 2 13.19 -18.53 -13.56
CA PRO A 2 12.29 -18.79 -12.46
C PRO A 2 11.26 -17.65 -12.44
N ASP A 3 10.00 -18.03 -12.58
CA ASP A 3 8.85 -17.21 -12.24
C ASP A 3 9.08 -16.75 -10.80
N ARG A 4 9.60 -15.52 -10.62
CA ARG A 4 9.75 -14.98 -9.26
C ARG A 4 8.33 -14.97 -8.71
N PRO A 5 8.04 -15.68 -7.60
CA PRO A 5 6.77 -15.50 -6.93
C PRO A 5 6.66 -13.99 -6.74
N ARG A 6 5.60 -13.41 -7.29
CA ARG A 6 5.33 -11.99 -7.20
C ARG A 6 5.14 -11.75 -5.71
N GLU A 7 6.23 -11.42 -5.01
CA GLU A 7 6.21 -11.26 -3.56
C GLU A 7 5.12 -10.25 -3.26
N THR A 8 4.04 -10.73 -2.64
CA THR A 8 2.96 -9.86 -2.18
C THR A 8 3.62 -8.84 -1.26
N PRO A 9 3.48 -7.53 -1.53
CA PRO A 9 4.15 -6.52 -0.74
C PRO A 9 3.77 -6.69 0.73
N SER A 10 4.77 -6.68 1.60
CA SER A 10 4.55 -6.82 3.05
C SER A 10 3.70 -5.66 3.58
N LEU A 11 3.01 -5.88 4.71
CA LEU A 11 2.22 -4.85 5.37
C LEU A 11 3.03 -3.58 5.67
N GLU A 12 4.30 -3.74 6.04
CA GLU A 12 5.22 -2.62 6.24
C GLU A 12 5.49 -1.84 4.95
N ALA A 13 5.73 -2.53 3.83
CA ALA A 13 5.95 -1.89 2.54
C ALA A 13 4.71 -1.13 2.04
N LEU A 14 3.51 -1.68 2.27
CA LEU A 14 2.24 -1.02 1.95
C LEU A 14 2.02 0.23 2.80
N ASN A 15 2.28 0.14 4.11
CA ASN A 15 2.18 1.28 5.01
C ASN A 15 3.20 2.38 4.67
N ASP A 16 4.44 2.01 4.35
CA ASP A 16 5.47 2.98 3.93
C ASP A 16 5.08 3.69 2.63
N ALA A 17 4.54 2.96 1.65
CA ALA A 17 4.04 3.53 0.41
C ALA A 17 2.91 4.56 0.64
N ILE A 18 1.97 4.26 1.55
CA ILE A 18 0.91 5.20 1.94
C ILE A 18 1.52 6.46 2.59
N ARG A 19 2.46 6.29 3.54
CA ARG A 19 3.13 7.41 4.22
C ARG A 19 3.91 8.29 3.24
N CYS A 20 4.61 7.68 2.29
CA CYS A 20 5.36 8.38 1.24
C CYS A 20 4.42 9.25 0.37
N LEU A 21 3.25 8.74 0.02
CA LEU A 21 2.24 9.44 -0.77
C LEU A 21 1.73 10.70 -0.04
N TYR A 22 1.45 10.60 1.25
CA TYR A 22 1.08 11.76 2.08
C TYR A 22 2.24 12.72 2.35
N ALA A 23 3.46 12.21 2.55
CA ALA A 23 4.64 13.03 2.76
C ALA A 23 4.87 13.95 1.56
N ARG A 24 4.89 13.39 0.35
CA ARG A 24 5.06 14.14 -0.90
C ARG A 24 3.97 15.21 -1.11
N ALA A 25 2.71 14.88 -0.81
CA ALA A 25 1.62 15.84 -0.91
C ALA A 25 1.72 16.96 0.15
N GLY A 26 2.15 16.61 1.36
CA GLY A 26 2.45 17.54 2.45
C GLY A 26 3.60 18.49 2.12
N GLU A 27 4.69 18.00 1.52
CA GLU A 27 5.80 18.81 1.03
C GLU A 27 5.35 19.85 -0.01
N GLN A 28 4.44 19.45 -0.89
CA GLN A 28 3.84 20.32 -1.90
C GLN A 28 2.69 21.19 -1.36
N ARG A 29 2.35 21.08 -0.06
CA ARG A 29 1.25 21.78 0.62
C ARG A 29 -0.07 21.70 -0.17
N ARG A 30 -0.33 20.54 -0.77
CA ARG A 30 -1.50 20.30 -1.61
C ARG A 30 -2.25 19.06 -1.12
N PRO A 31 -3.56 18.97 -1.38
CA PRO A 31 -4.26 17.70 -1.24
C PRO A 31 -3.75 16.67 -2.27
N LEU A 32 -4.04 15.39 -2.01
CA LEU A 32 -3.81 14.32 -2.98
C LEU A 32 -4.57 14.61 -4.28
N THR A 33 -3.89 14.45 -5.40
CA THR A 33 -4.52 14.49 -6.73
C THR A 33 -5.44 13.29 -6.93
N ALA A 34 -6.32 13.36 -7.94
CA ALA A 34 -7.18 12.23 -8.29
C ALA A 34 -6.39 10.94 -8.60
N ASP A 35 -5.19 11.07 -9.17
CA ASP A 35 -4.31 9.93 -9.43
C ASP A 35 -3.73 9.35 -8.14
N GLU A 36 -3.20 10.20 -7.26
CA GLU A 36 -2.69 9.79 -5.95
C GLU A 36 -3.80 9.20 -5.06
N GLN A 37 -5.03 9.69 -5.18
CA GLN A 37 -6.20 9.10 -4.50
C GLN A 37 -6.53 7.70 -5.02
N ARG A 38 -6.43 7.45 -6.33
CA ARG A 38 -6.59 6.10 -6.90
C ARG A 38 -5.49 5.17 -6.42
N ILE A 39 -4.24 5.64 -6.39
CA ILE A 39 -3.10 4.86 -5.86
C ILE A 39 -3.35 4.53 -4.38
N TYR A 40 -3.78 5.50 -3.57
CA TYR A 40 -4.13 5.27 -2.17
C TYR A 40 -5.21 4.19 -2.01
N GLN A 41 -6.28 4.23 -2.80
CA GLN A 41 -7.33 3.21 -2.75
C GLN A 41 -6.81 1.81 -3.05
N VAL A 42 -5.94 1.67 -4.06
CA VAL A 42 -5.30 0.38 -4.40
C VAL A 42 -4.39 -0.10 -3.26
N LEU A 43 -3.61 0.80 -2.66
CA LEU A 43 -2.73 0.46 -1.54
C LEU A 43 -3.52 0.02 -0.30
N VAL A 44 -4.64 0.70 0.01
CA VAL A 44 -5.52 0.34 1.13
C VAL A 44 -6.21 -1.00 0.89
N ALA A 45 -6.66 -1.28 -0.34
CA ALA A 45 -7.24 -2.57 -0.69
C ALA A 45 -6.22 -3.70 -0.49
N ALA A 46 -5.01 -3.55 -1.05
CA ALA A 46 -3.93 -4.52 -0.88
C ALA A 46 -3.53 -4.71 0.59
N TRP A 47 -3.51 -3.63 1.38
CA TRP A 47 -3.21 -3.71 2.82
C TRP A 47 -4.31 -4.46 3.58
N THR A 48 -5.58 -4.21 3.25
CA THR A 48 -6.71 -4.90 3.88
C THR A 48 -6.67 -6.40 3.59
N GLU A 49 -6.39 -6.78 2.34
CA GLU A 49 -6.23 -8.19 1.94
C GLU A 49 -5.05 -8.84 2.69
N ALA A 50 -3.92 -8.15 2.76
CA ALA A 50 -2.74 -8.66 3.47
C ALA A 50 -2.95 -8.79 4.99
N VAL A 51 -3.75 -7.90 5.62
CA VAL A 51 -4.09 -8.00 7.05
C VAL A 51 -5.04 -9.18 7.28
N GLN A 52 -5.99 -9.41 6.38
CA GLN A 52 -6.92 -10.55 6.49
C GLN A 52 -6.17 -11.88 6.38
N ASP A 53 -5.27 -11.99 5.40
CA ASP A 53 -4.42 -13.19 5.22
C ASP A 53 -3.54 -13.44 6.46
N ASP A 54 -2.91 -12.40 7.02
CA ASP A 54 -2.10 -12.50 8.24
C ASP A 54 -2.93 -12.95 9.46
N GLN A 55 -4.17 -12.45 9.60
CA GLN A 55 -5.07 -12.87 10.66
C GLN A 55 -5.57 -14.31 10.49
N GLU A 56 -5.86 -14.76 9.27
CA GLU A 56 -6.24 -16.15 9.00
C GLU A 56 -5.07 -17.12 9.23
N LEU A 57 -3.83 -16.70 8.98
CA LEU A 57 -2.64 -17.50 9.25
C LEU A 57 -2.32 -17.64 10.75
N ALA A 58 -2.81 -16.71 11.58
CA ALA A 58 -2.58 -16.65 13.02
C ALA A 58 -3.67 -17.33 13.88
N ALA A 59 -4.77 -17.81 13.28
CA ALA A 59 -5.93 -18.43 13.94
C ALA A 59 -5.88 -19.98 13.90
#